data_AF-A0A382JIL3-F1
#
_entry.id   AF-A0A382JIL3-F1
#
_cell.length_a   1.000
_cell.length_b   1.000
_cell.length_c   1.000
_cell.angle_alpha   90.00
_cell.angle_beta   90.00
_cell.angle_gamma   90.00
#
_symmetry.space_group_name_H-M   'P 1'
#
loop_
_entity.id
_entity.type
_entity.pdbx_description
1 polymer ?
#
loop_
_entity_poly.entity_id
_entity_poly.type
_entity_poly.pdbx_seq_one_letter_code
_entity_poly.pdbx_strand_id
1 'polypeptide(L)'
;MPSIHQLLSDNTRGATSIFRDSLQLFLSYPNETAVQQIINEAKQLKNQFNSMGVFYNLWNTVQTVQEPTILRNILNDLLSSIDENQQEIARIGGNYLPASGTVLTISNSIMVESTIRYAHDSGKDLKILCMRSAPAHEGELFASILKKTG
;
A
#
# COMPACT_ATOMS: atom_id res chain seq x y z
N MET A 1 15.23 -3.38 2.35
CA MET A 1 13.95 -3.68 3.03
C MET A 1 13.94 -2.92 4.34
N PRO A 2 12.89 -2.13 4.64
CA PRO A 2 12.84 -1.33 5.86
C PRO A 2 12.69 -2.21 7.11
N SER A 3 13.18 -1.72 8.24
CA SER A 3 12.93 -2.33 9.55
C SER A 3 11.53 -1.98 10.06
N ILE A 4 11.04 -2.72 11.08
CA ILE A 4 9.74 -2.42 11.70
C ILE A 4 9.68 -0.99 12.26
N HIS A 5 10.78 -0.48 12.84
CA HIS A 5 10.84 0.89 13.34
C HIS A 5 10.71 1.93 12.22
N GLN A 6 11.36 1.68 11.08
CA GLN A 6 11.23 2.55 9.90
C GLN A 6 9.78 2.55 9.40
N LEU A 7 9.14 1.38 9.32
CA LEU A 7 7.75 1.26 8.91
C LEU A 7 6.79 1.98 9.86
N LEU A 8 6.94 1.82 11.17
CA LEU A 8 6.08 2.47 12.18
C LEU A 8 6.22 4.00 12.19
N SER A 9 7.39 4.51 11.82
CA SER A 9 7.65 5.96 11.74
C SER A 9 7.21 6.60 10.41
N ASP A 10 6.75 5.81 9.45
CA ASP A 10 6.42 6.31 8.12
C ASP A 10 5.10 7.08 8.11
N ASN A 11 5.20 8.36 7.79
CA ASN A 11 4.07 9.28 7.65
C ASN A 11 3.97 9.90 6.24
N THR A 12 4.70 9.34 5.27
CA THR A 12 4.80 9.89 3.90
C THR A 12 4.21 8.97 2.84
N ARG A 13 4.18 7.66 3.09
CA ARG A 13 3.67 6.65 2.17
C ARG A 13 2.27 6.19 2.57
N GLY A 14 1.46 5.87 1.57
CA GLY A 14 0.12 5.31 1.79
C GLY A 14 0.12 3.88 2.33
N ALA A 15 -1.04 3.45 2.83
CA ALA A 15 -1.24 2.18 3.50
C ALA A 15 -0.71 0.97 2.71
N THR A 16 -1.01 0.89 1.41
CA THR A 16 -0.59 -0.22 0.53
C THR A 16 0.94 -0.38 0.48
N SER A 17 1.68 0.73 0.40
CA SER A 17 3.14 0.69 0.31
C SER A 17 3.76 0.20 1.61
N ILE A 18 3.27 0.71 2.75
CA ILE A 18 3.72 0.26 4.07
C ILE A 18 3.35 -1.21 4.26
N PHE A 19 2.14 -1.61 3.88
CA PHE A 19 1.65 -2.98 3.99
C PHE A 19 2.49 -3.98 3.18
N ARG A 20 2.81 -3.67 1.91
CA ARG A 20 3.70 -4.49 1.07
C ARG A 20 5.06 -4.72 1.74
N ASP A 21 5.68 -3.64 2.22
CA ASP A 21 6.98 -3.72 2.88
C ASP A 21 6.92 -4.50 4.20
N SER A 22 5.82 -4.37 4.96
CA SER A 22 5.60 -5.18 6.18
C SER A 22 5.54 -6.67 5.86
N LEU A 23 4.82 -7.08 4.80
CA LEU A 23 4.76 -8.49 4.40
C LEU A 23 6.13 -9.02 3.96
N GLN A 24 6.87 -8.22 3.18
CA GLN A 24 8.24 -8.57 2.76
C GLN A 24 9.17 -8.73 3.97
N LEU A 25 9.07 -7.83 4.95
CA LEU A 25 9.81 -7.91 6.20
C LEU A 25 9.49 -9.21 6.95
N PHE A 26 8.20 -9.52 7.11
CA PHE A 26 7.78 -10.74 7.81
C PHE A 26 8.25 -12.02 7.10
N LEU A 27 8.21 -12.04 5.77
CA LEU A 27 8.68 -13.17 4.97
C LEU A 27 10.20 -13.38 5.04
N SER A 28 10.97 -12.34 5.41
CA SER A 28 12.41 -12.42 5.58
C SER A 28 12.84 -13.00 6.93
N TYR A 29 11.93 -13.17 7.90
CA TYR A 29 12.28 -13.70 9.21
C TYR A 29 12.58 -15.21 9.16
N PRO A 30 13.57 -15.69 9.94
CA PRO A 30 13.90 -17.11 10.02
C PRO A 30 12.78 -17.92 10.71
N ASN A 31 12.48 -19.11 10.18
CA ASN A 31 11.27 -19.89 10.51
C ASN A 31 11.09 -20.23 11.99
N GLU A 32 12.16 -20.49 12.73
CA GLU A 32 12.11 -21.04 14.09
C GLU A 32 11.65 -20.03 15.16
N THR A 33 11.70 -18.72 14.86
CA THR A 33 11.31 -17.63 15.78
C THR A 33 10.30 -16.64 15.21
N ALA A 34 9.89 -16.80 13.96
CA ALA A 34 9.13 -15.79 13.22
C ALA A 34 7.69 -15.58 13.73
N VAL A 35 6.99 -16.64 14.16
CA VAL A 35 5.52 -16.57 14.40
C VAL A 35 5.17 -15.51 15.45
N GLN A 36 5.74 -15.61 16.65
CA GLN A 36 5.41 -14.67 17.72
C GLN A 36 5.90 -13.25 17.42
N GLN A 37 7.05 -13.12 16.76
CA GLN A 37 7.58 -11.83 16.33
C GLN A 37 6.62 -11.16 15.34
N ILE A 38 6.17 -11.87 14.31
CA ILE A 38 5.23 -11.36 13.29
C ILE A 38 3.91 -10.95 13.94
N ILE A 39 3.36 -11.76 14.84
CA ILE A 39 2.11 -11.42 15.54
C ILE A 39 2.27 -10.13 16.36
N ASN A 40 3.39 -9.99 17.07
CA ASN A 40 3.67 -8.80 17.87
C ASN A 40 3.84 -7.55 16.99
N GLU A 41 4.58 -7.65 15.89
CA GLU A 41 4.82 -6.53 14.98
C GLU A 41 3.58 -6.18 14.16
N ALA A 42 2.77 -7.15 13.74
CA ALA A 42 1.46 -6.91 13.15
C ALA A 42 0.52 -6.14 14.10
N LYS A 43 0.56 -6.48 15.40
CA LYS A 43 -0.16 -5.72 16.44
C LYS A 43 0.38 -4.30 16.59
N GLN A 44 1.69 -4.10 16.52
CA GLN A 44 2.30 -2.76 16.54
C GLN A 44 1.84 -1.92 15.34
N LEU A 45 1.87 -2.48 14.13
CA LEU A 45 1.37 -1.83 12.92
C LEU A 45 -0.10 -1.46 13.05
N LYS A 46 -0.95 -2.38 13.54
CA LYS A 46 -2.37 -2.10 13.80
C LYS A 46 -2.56 -0.92 14.76
N ASN A 47 -1.79 -0.88 15.84
CA ASN A 47 -1.93 0.16 16.85
C ASN A 47 -1.43 1.52 16.34
N GLN A 48 -0.32 1.54 15.61
CA GLN A 48 0.26 2.74 15.01
C GLN A 48 -0.62 3.31 13.90
N PHE A 49 -1.12 2.43 13.03
CA PHE A 49 -1.92 2.79 11.86
C PHE A 49 -3.38 2.37 12.04
N ASN A 50 -3.97 2.76 13.18
CA ASN A 50 -5.32 2.32 13.58
C ASN A 50 -6.45 2.72 12.62
N SER A 51 -6.22 3.70 11.74
CA SER A 51 -7.14 4.14 10.68
C SER A 51 -6.95 3.39 9.35
N MET A 52 -5.91 2.57 9.23
CA MET A 52 -5.60 1.80 8.02
C MET A 52 -6.09 0.36 8.19
N GLY A 53 -7.28 0.07 7.65
CA GLY A 53 -7.95 -1.24 7.80
C GLY A 53 -7.12 -2.46 7.39
N VAL A 54 -6.15 -2.29 6.47
CA VAL A 54 -5.22 -3.35 6.07
C VAL A 54 -4.44 -3.94 7.24
N PHE A 55 -4.03 -3.13 8.23
CA PHE A 55 -3.28 -3.62 9.39
C PHE A 55 -4.18 -4.25 10.46
N TYR A 56 -5.43 -3.81 10.53
CA TYR A 56 -6.44 -4.49 11.35
C TYR A 56 -6.70 -5.90 10.81
N ASN A 57 -6.91 -6.02 9.50
CA ASN A 57 -7.12 -7.29 8.83
C ASN A 57 -5.89 -8.20 8.97
N LEU A 58 -4.69 -7.68 8.75
CA LEU A 58 -3.44 -8.41 8.93
C LEU A 58 -3.35 -9.06 10.32
N TRP A 59 -3.50 -8.25 11.37
CA TRP A 59 -3.41 -8.75 12.74
C TRP A 59 -4.49 -9.81 13.01
N ASN A 60 -5.73 -9.57 12.57
CA ASN A 60 -6.81 -10.54 12.74
C ASN A 60 -6.53 -11.88 12.05
N THR A 61 -5.91 -11.84 10.86
CA THR A 61 -5.56 -13.03 10.09
C THR A 61 -4.44 -13.82 10.75
N VAL A 62 -3.42 -13.15 11.32
CA VAL A 62 -2.21 -13.85 11.81
C VAL A 62 -2.23 -14.19 13.30
N GLN A 63 -3.03 -13.50 14.13
CA GLN A 63 -2.93 -13.58 15.59
C GLN A 63 -3.19 -14.97 16.21
N THR A 64 -3.90 -15.85 15.50
CA THR A 64 -4.22 -17.20 15.96
C THR A 64 -3.36 -18.28 15.31
N VAL A 65 -2.49 -17.90 14.38
CA VAL A 65 -1.66 -18.84 13.62
C VAL A 65 -0.49 -19.30 14.49
N GLN A 66 -0.37 -20.62 14.67
CA GLN A 66 0.71 -21.23 15.45
C GLN A 66 1.78 -21.86 14.54
N GLU A 67 1.37 -22.36 13.38
CA GLU A 67 2.24 -23.09 12.46
C GLU A 67 3.01 -22.14 11.53
N PRO A 68 4.37 -22.14 11.54
CA PRO A 68 5.18 -21.25 10.72
C PRO A 68 4.89 -21.36 9.22
N THR A 69 4.69 -22.58 8.71
CA THR A 69 4.38 -22.82 7.30
C THR A 69 3.05 -22.20 6.88
N ILE A 70 2.03 -22.31 7.74
CA ILE A 70 0.71 -21.70 7.49
C ILE A 70 0.84 -20.18 7.46
N LEU A 71 1.56 -19.60 8.41
CA LEU A 71 1.80 -18.15 8.45
C LEU A 71 2.50 -17.66 7.18
N ARG A 72 3.54 -18.37 6.72
CA ARG A 72 4.25 -18.01 5.49
C ARG A 72 3.35 -18.06 4.25
N ASN A 73 2.50 -19.08 4.14
CA ASN A 73 1.55 -19.19 3.03
C ASN A 73 0.59 -18.00 3.03
N ILE A 74 0.00 -17.67 4.19
CA ILE A 74 -0.87 -16.50 4.34
C ILE A 74 -0.16 -15.21 3.91
N LEU A 75 1.08 -15.00 4.35
CA LEU A 75 1.84 -13.79 4.01
C LEU A 75 2.17 -13.71 2.51
N ASN A 76 2.52 -14.84 1.88
CA ASN A 76 2.75 -14.92 0.44
C ASN A 76 1.47 -14.63 -0.35
N ASP A 77 0.34 -15.23 0.05
CA ASP A 77 -0.96 -15.04 -0.61
C ASP A 77 -1.41 -13.58 -0.51
N LEU A 78 -1.21 -12.95 0.66
CA LEU A 78 -1.47 -11.52 0.84
C LEU A 78 -0.56 -10.67 -0.06
N LEU A 79 0.72 -11.03 -0.15
CA LEU A 79 1.69 -10.27 -0.95
C LEU A 79 1.39 -10.36 -2.45
N SER A 80 1.08 -11.56 -2.97
CA SER A 80 0.72 -11.74 -4.38
C SER A 80 -0.59 -11.01 -4.73
N SER A 81 -1.56 -11.04 -3.80
CA SER A 81 -2.85 -10.37 -3.98
C SER A 81 -2.73 -8.84 -4.09
N ILE A 82 -1.66 -8.21 -3.57
CA ILE A 82 -1.51 -6.75 -3.65
C ILE A 82 -1.41 -6.30 -5.11
N ASP A 83 -0.56 -6.96 -5.89
CA ASP A 83 -0.29 -6.52 -7.27
C ASP A 83 -1.48 -6.82 -8.18
N GLU A 84 -2.14 -7.98 -8.01
CA GLU A 84 -3.37 -8.34 -8.71
C GLU A 84 -4.50 -7.34 -8.42
N ASN A 85 -4.73 -7.03 -7.14
CA ASN A 85 -5.75 -6.07 -6.74
C ASN A 85 -5.40 -4.66 -7.24
N GLN A 86 -4.13 -4.25 -7.19
CA GLN A 86 -3.71 -2.96 -7.70
C GLN A 86 -3.98 -2.83 -9.19
N GLN A 87 -3.66 -3.85 -9.99
CA GLN A 87 -3.94 -3.85 -11.43
C GLN A 87 -5.44 -3.80 -11.73
N GLU A 88 -6.24 -4.59 -11.01
CA GLU A 88 -7.68 -4.62 -11.23
C GLU A 88 -8.38 -3.32 -10.81
N ILE A 89 -7.99 -2.74 -9.67
CA ILE A 89 -8.45 -1.42 -9.24
C ILE A 89 -8.07 -0.35 -10.26
N ALA A 90 -6.82 -0.37 -10.76
CA ALA A 90 -6.35 0.58 -11.75
C ALA A 90 -7.16 0.49 -13.05
N ARG A 91 -7.42 -0.73 -13.53
CA ARG A 91 -8.22 -0.98 -14.74
C ARG A 91 -9.66 -0.49 -14.57
N ILE A 92 -10.33 -0.88 -13.48
CA ILE A 92 -11.71 -0.47 -13.21
C ILE A 92 -11.78 1.05 -13.05
N GLY A 93 -11.02 1.62 -12.12
CA GLY A 93 -11.04 3.05 -11.82
C GLY A 93 -10.63 3.89 -13.02
N GLY A 94 -9.61 3.45 -13.76
CA GLY A 94 -9.09 4.16 -14.92
C GLY A 94 -10.12 4.20 -16.05
N ASN A 95 -10.91 3.15 -16.22
CA ASN A 95 -12.04 3.13 -17.16
C ASN A 95 -13.14 4.14 -16.78
N TYR A 96 -13.40 4.35 -15.50
CA TYR A 96 -14.40 5.33 -15.02
C TYR A 96 -13.96 6.80 -15.14
N LEU A 97 -12.67 7.09 -15.29
CA LEU A 97 -12.20 8.46 -15.52
C LEU A 97 -12.70 9.00 -16.89
N PRO A 98 -12.93 10.31 -17.04
CA PRO A 98 -13.38 10.88 -18.31
C PRO A 98 -12.29 10.77 -19.39
N ALA A 99 -12.69 10.84 -20.67
CA ALA A 99 -11.73 10.84 -21.78
C ALA A 99 -10.81 12.07 -21.77
N SER A 100 -11.31 13.21 -21.28
CA SER A 100 -10.50 14.39 -21.02
C SER A 100 -11.05 15.20 -19.86
N GLY A 101 -10.21 16.05 -19.26
CA GLY A 101 -10.63 16.99 -18.22
C GLY A 101 -9.64 17.08 -17.06
N THR A 102 -10.16 17.46 -15.89
CA THR A 102 -9.34 17.66 -14.69
C THR A 102 -9.77 16.73 -13.58
N VAL A 103 -8.81 16.03 -12.97
CA VAL A 103 -9.03 15.15 -11.81
C VAL A 103 -8.33 15.79 -10.61
N LEU A 104 -9.08 16.00 -9.52
CA LEU A 104 -8.53 16.42 -8.24
C LEU A 104 -8.24 15.19 -7.38
N THR A 105 -7.05 15.15 -6.79
CA THR A 105 -6.64 14.09 -5.85
C THR A 105 -5.94 14.67 -4.63
N ILE A 106 -5.92 13.88 -3.56
CA ILE A 106 -5.31 14.21 -2.27
C ILE A 106 -4.44 13.05 -1.79
N SER A 107 -3.36 13.40 -1.09
CA SER A 107 -2.40 12.45 -0.50
C SER A 107 -1.61 11.64 -1.54
N ASN A 108 -0.89 10.64 -1.06
CA ASN A 108 0.00 9.79 -1.85
C ASN A 108 -0.47 8.34 -1.81
N SER A 109 -1.24 7.93 -2.83
CA SER A 109 -1.80 6.59 -2.95
C SER A 109 -1.31 5.89 -4.21
N ILE A 110 -0.60 4.77 -4.04
CA ILE A 110 -0.15 3.94 -5.17
C ILE A 110 -1.32 3.38 -6.00
N MET A 111 -2.49 3.16 -5.36
CA MET A 111 -3.70 2.73 -6.07
C MET A 111 -4.21 3.83 -7.00
N VAL A 112 -4.23 5.07 -6.52
CA VAL A 112 -4.64 6.23 -7.35
C VAL A 112 -3.62 6.53 -8.44
N GLU A 113 -2.33 6.44 -8.13
CA GLU A 113 -1.24 6.53 -9.12
C GLU A 113 -1.47 5.54 -10.26
N SER A 114 -1.64 4.25 -9.94
CA SER A 114 -1.85 3.21 -10.96
C SER A 114 -3.13 3.42 -11.76
N THR A 115 -4.20 3.94 -11.14
CA THR A 115 -5.46 4.28 -11.81
C THR A 115 -5.27 5.41 -12.84
N ILE A 116 -4.57 6.48 -12.45
CA ILE A 116 -4.26 7.62 -13.32
C ILE A 116 -3.35 7.17 -14.46
N ARG A 117 -2.30 6.39 -14.16
CA ARG A 117 -1.40 5.85 -15.16
C ARG A 117 -2.12 4.96 -16.17
N TYR A 118 -2.98 4.05 -15.72
CA TYR A 118 -3.81 3.23 -16.61
C TYR A 118 -4.66 4.10 -17.56
N ALA A 119 -5.29 5.16 -17.04
CA ALA A 119 -6.09 6.08 -17.85
C ALA A 119 -5.24 6.83 -18.89
N HIS A 120 -4.07 7.34 -18.50
CA HIS A 120 -3.10 7.97 -19.39
C HIS A 120 -2.66 7.00 -20.50
N ASP A 121 -2.26 5.79 -20.13
CA ASP A 121 -1.78 4.77 -21.08
C ASP A 121 -2.89 4.30 -22.04
N SER A 122 -4.15 4.44 -21.63
CA SER A 122 -5.33 4.22 -22.47
C SER A 122 -5.68 5.41 -23.39
N GLY A 123 -4.86 6.47 -23.41
CA GLY A 123 -5.00 7.63 -24.28
C GLY A 123 -5.92 8.73 -23.75
N LYS A 124 -6.23 8.76 -22.45
CA LYS A 124 -7.06 9.83 -21.85
C LYS A 124 -6.24 11.09 -21.60
N ASP A 125 -6.80 12.25 -21.93
CA ASP A 125 -6.17 13.57 -21.78
C ASP A 125 -6.58 14.23 -20.46
N LEU A 126 -5.89 13.85 -19.38
CA LEU A 126 -6.24 14.27 -18.03
C LEU A 126 -5.21 15.25 -17.45
N LYS A 127 -5.71 16.33 -16.84
CA LYS A 127 -4.92 17.20 -15.96
C LYS A 127 -5.15 16.79 -14.52
N ILE A 128 -4.07 16.51 -13.79
CA ILE A 128 -4.17 16.10 -12.39
C ILE A 128 -3.83 17.28 -11.48
N LEU A 129 -4.77 17.65 -10.61
CA LEU A 129 -4.55 18.58 -9.52
C LEU A 129 -4.27 17.80 -8.24
N CYS A 130 -3.05 17.92 -7.73
CA CYS A 130 -2.64 17.29 -6.48
C CYS A 130 -2.72 18.30 -5.34
N MET A 131 -3.51 18.01 -4.32
CA MET A 131 -3.44 18.76 -3.07
C MET A 131 -2.09 18.50 -2.39
N ARG A 132 -1.50 19.52 -1.79
CA ARG A 132 -0.20 19.41 -1.08
C ARG A 132 -0.22 18.38 0.06
N SER A 133 -1.37 18.19 0.71
CA SER A 133 -1.57 17.34 1.90
C SER A 133 -0.70 17.74 3.09
N ALA A 134 -1.02 18.86 3.73
CA ALA A 134 -0.40 19.21 5.01
C ALA A 134 -0.84 18.22 6.12
N PRO A 135 0.01 17.94 7.13
CA PRO A 135 1.31 18.57 7.39
C PRO A 135 2.52 17.87 6.77
N ALA A 136 2.40 16.63 6.30
CA ALA A 136 3.54 15.83 5.81
C ALA A 136 3.94 16.16 4.36
N HIS A 137 3.08 16.87 3.63
CA HIS A 137 3.30 17.32 2.25
C HIS A 137 3.47 16.19 1.24
N GLU A 138 2.90 15.01 1.51
CA GLU A 138 3.08 13.83 0.67
C GLU A 138 2.45 13.95 -0.73
N GLY A 139 1.52 14.90 -0.92
CA GLY A 139 0.97 15.20 -2.24
C GLY A 139 2.00 15.79 -3.23
N GLU A 140 3.08 16.43 -2.72
CA GLU A 140 4.19 16.90 -3.56
C GLU A 140 4.99 15.73 -4.15
N LEU A 141 5.18 14.67 -3.35
CA LEU A 141 5.80 13.43 -3.79
C LEU A 141 4.93 12.78 -4.87
N PHE A 142 3.62 12.70 -4.65
CA PHE A 142 2.68 12.14 -5.61
C PHE A 142 2.70 12.91 -6.95
N ALA A 143 2.65 14.24 -6.91
CA ALA A 143 2.75 15.08 -8.11
C ALA A 143 4.08 14.85 -8.86
N SER A 144 5.18 14.69 -8.12
CA SER A 144 6.50 14.40 -8.69
C SER A 144 6.57 13.02 -9.36
N ILE A 145 5.86 12.03 -8.82
CA ILE A 145 5.74 10.69 -9.42
C ILE A 145 4.98 10.80 -10.75
N LEU A 146 3.80 11.43 -10.74
CA LEU A 146 3.00 11.59 -11.96
C LEU A 146 3.76 12.35 -13.05
N LYS A 147 4.42 13.46 -12.70
CA LYS A 147 5.21 14.24 -13.66
C LYS A 147 6.31 13.43 -14.36
N LYS A 148 6.84 12.38 -13.72
CA LYS A 148 7.85 11.50 -14.33
C LYS A 148 7.25 10.48 -15.30
N THR A 149 5.98 10.12 -15.10
CA THR A 149 5.29 9.09 -15.88
C THR A 149 4.56 9.62 -17.11
N GLY A 150 4.35 10.95 -17.21
CA GLY A 150 3.58 11.60 -18.28
C GLY A 150 2.33 12.27 -17.74
#